data_AF-A0A2D5JLS4-F1
#
_entry.id   AF-A0A2D5JLS4-F1
#
_cell.length_a   1.000
_cell.length_b   1.000
_cell.length_c   1.000
_cell.angle_alpha   90.00
_cell.angle_beta   90.00
_cell.angle_gamma   90.00
#
_symmetry.space_group_name_H-M   'P 1'
#
loop_
_entity.id
_entity.type
_entity.pdbx_description
1 polymer ?
#
loop_
_entity_poly.entity_id
_entity_poly.type
_entity_poly.pdbx_seq_one_letter_code
_entity_poly.pdbx_strand_id
1 'polypeptide(L)'
;MALIQYLIRYSLVIPVYGKSAVLSDLYFALLVYSIVLIAAGGYVINDYFDIKVDARNKEVLIGRKIKRRKALILHLLVTVSGLGIGIYLAYNIRSVLLGAILIFSAYTLWLY
;
A
#
# COMPACT_ATOMS: atom_id res chain seq x y z
N MET A 1 -1.30 -5.53 8.73
CA MET A 1 -0.36 -5.75 7.61
C MET A 1 1.12 -5.68 8.03
N ALA A 2 1.62 -4.54 8.54
CA ALA A 2 3.05 -4.37 8.85
C ALA A 2 3.60 -5.41 9.85
N LEU A 3 2.87 -5.67 10.95
CA LEU A 3 3.29 -6.65 11.97
C LEU A 3 3.56 -8.03 11.36
N ILE A 4 2.65 -8.51 10.51
CA ILE A 4 2.79 -9.82 9.84
C ILE A 4 4.03 -9.83 8.93
N GLN A 5 4.28 -8.76 8.18
CA GLN A 5 5.48 -8.66 7.33
C GLN A 5 6.77 -8.74 8.15
N TYR A 6 6.82 -8.05 9.31
CA TYR A 6 7.97 -8.12 10.22
C TYR A 6 8.12 -9.51 10.87
N LEU A 7 7.01 -10.13 11.29
CA LEU A 7 7.04 -11.51 11.80
C LEU A 7 7.56 -12.49 10.74
N ILE A 8 7.07 -12.40 9.51
CA ILE A 8 7.57 -13.22 8.39
C ILE A 8 9.06 -12.98 8.18
N ARG A 9 9.52 -11.72 8.20
CA ARG A 9 10.94 -11.42 8.01
C ARG A 9 11.82 -12.04 9.09
N TYR A 10 11.49 -11.86 10.36
CA TYR A 10 12.35 -12.30 11.47
C TYR A 10 12.20 -13.79 11.80
N SER A 11 11.00 -14.36 11.64
CA SER A 11 10.73 -15.76 11.98
C SER A 11 10.95 -16.73 10.82
N LEU A 12 10.91 -16.27 9.57
CA LEU A 12 11.04 -17.15 8.39
C LEU A 12 12.16 -16.70 7.45
N VAL A 13 12.11 -15.47 6.92
CA VAL A 13 13.01 -15.07 5.82
C VAL A 13 14.47 -14.97 6.27
N ILE A 14 14.75 -14.30 7.40
CA ILE A 14 16.12 -14.18 7.93
C ILE A 14 16.68 -15.55 8.35
N PRO A 15 15.95 -16.42 9.08
CA PRO A 15 16.43 -17.76 9.39
C PRO A 15 16.73 -18.63 8.17
N VAL A 16 15.95 -18.52 7.10
CA VAL A 16 16.10 -19.37 5.90
C VAL A 16 17.22 -18.88 4.97
N TYR A 17 17.31 -17.57 4.73
CA TYR A 17 18.23 -17.01 3.73
C TYR A 17 19.47 -16.36 4.33
N GLY A 18 19.47 -16.06 5.64
CA GLY A 18 20.52 -15.31 6.32
C GLY A 18 20.39 -13.80 6.18
N LYS A 19 20.90 -13.06 7.17
CA LYS A 19 20.74 -11.59 7.26
C LYS A 19 21.40 -10.83 6.10
N SER A 20 22.48 -11.37 5.51
CA SER A 20 23.20 -10.74 4.39
C SER A 20 22.48 -10.87 3.04
N ALA A 21 21.59 -11.86 2.89
CA ALA A 21 20.88 -12.13 1.63
C ALA A 21 19.50 -11.45 1.55
N VAL A 22 19.07 -10.75 2.61
CA VAL A 22 17.80 -10.04 2.67
C VAL A 22 18.00 -8.53 2.57
N LEU A 23 16.90 -7.79 2.36
CA LEU A 23 16.92 -6.33 2.42
C LEU A 23 17.49 -5.84 3.76
N SER A 24 18.20 -4.73 3.71
CA SER A 24 18.63 -4.00 4.91
C SER A 24 17.41 -3.55 5.71
N ASP A 25 17.61 -3.27 6.99
CA ASP A 25 16.51 -2.88 7.89
C ASP A 25 15.75 -1.65 7.39
N LEU A 26 16.48 -0.65 6.88
CA LEU A 26 15.88 0.55 6.29
C LEU A 26 15.10 0.24 5.01
N TYR A 27 15.67 -0.56 4.10
CA TYR A 27 15.03 -0.88 2.82
C TYR A 27 13.77 -1.72 3.02
N PHE A 28 13.79 -2.64 3.97
CA PHE A 28 12.60 -3.38 4.34
C PHE A 28 11.55 -2.50 5.02
N ALA A 29 11.95 -1.58 5.90
CA ALA A 29 11.01 -0.64 6.51
C ALA A 29 10.32 0.24 5.45
N LEU A 30 11.07 0.73 4.46
CA LEU A 30 10.54 1.47 3.31
C LEU A 30 9.60 0.62 2.46
N LEU A 31 9.92 -0.67 2.23
CA LEU A 31 9.03 -1.60 1.53
C LEU A 31 7.70 -1.76 2.28
N VAL A 32 7.75 -2.05 3.58
CA VAL A 32 6.55 -2.22 4.40
C VAL A 32 5.72 -0.93 4.38
N TYR A 33 6.37 0.22 4.53
CA TYR A 33 5.69 1.52 4.51
C TYR A 33 5.04 1.82 3.15
N SER A 34 5.73 1.53 2.04
CA SER A 34 5.19 1.63 0.68
C SER A 34 3.92 0.79 0.51
N ILE A 35 3.94 -0.48 0.94
CA ILE A 35 2.79 -1.39 0.87
C ILE A 35 1.63 -0.86 1.72
N VAL A 36 1.89 -0.39 2.94
CA VAL A 36 0.86 0.16 3.83
C VAL A 36 0.21 1.40 3.21
N LEU A 37 1.00 2.30 2.59
CA LEU A 37 0.45 3.45 1.88
C LEU A 37 -0.43 3.03 0.70
N ILE A 38 0.04 2.13 -0.16
CA ILE A 38 -0.78 1.64 -1.30
C ILE A 38 -2.08 1.01 -0.80
N ALA A 39 -2.02 0.18 0.24
CA ALA A 39 -3.21 -0.42 0.84
C ALA A 39 -4.16 0.64 1.43
N ALA A 40 -3.64 1.62 2.16
CA ALA A 40 -4.44 2.72 2.71
C ALA A 40 -5.11 3.55 1.61
N GLY A 41 -4.39 3.83 0.51
CA GLY A 41 -4.96 4.46 -0.67
C GLY A 41 -6.08 3.62 -1.30
N GLY A 42 -5.88 2.30 -1.39
CA GLY A 42 -6.89 1.33 -1.81
C GLY A 42 -8.16 1.40 -0.97
N TYR A 43 -8.05 1.39 0.36
CA TYR A 43 -9.21 1.54 1.24
C TYR A 43 -9.97 2.84 0.99
N VAL A 44 -9.26 3.96 0.79
CA VAL A 44 -9.92 5.26 0.53
C VAL A 44 -10.69 5.28 -0.79
N ILE A 45 -10.18 4.62 -1.84
CA ILE A 45 -10.88 4.57 -3.14
C ILE A 45 -12.02 3.56 -3.14
N ASN A 46 -11.88 2.43 -2.44
CA ASN A 46 -12.96 1.47 -2.26
C ASN A 46 -14.16 2.13 -1.55
N ASP A 47 -13.91 2.81 -0.42
CA ASP A 47 -14.94 3.57 0.29
C ASP A 47 -15.59 4.66 -0.59
N TYR A 48 -14.86 5.18 -1.59
CA TYR A 48 -15.37 6.18 -2.52
C TYR A 48 -16.33 5.57 -3.56
N PHE A 49 -16.04 4.37 -4.07
CA PHE A 49 -16.92 3.68 -5.01
C PHE A 49 -18.14 3.07 -4.31
N ASP A 50 -17.96 2.59 -3.09
CA ASP A 50 -19.01 1.94 -2.31
C ASP A 50 -20.06 2.90 -1.72
N ILE A 51 -19.91 4.23 -1.89
CA ILE A 51 -20.86 5.24 -1.40
C ILE A 51 -22.32 4.93 -1.80
N LYS A 52 -22.55 4.39 -3.00
CA LYS A 52 -23.91 4.07 -3.48
C LYS A 52 -24.47 2.81 -2.82
N VAL A 53 -23.64 1.80 -2.61
CA VAL A 53 -24.01 0.52 -1.99
C VAL A 53 -24.23 0.72 -0.50
N ASP A 54 -23.33 1.47 0.14
CA ASP A 54 -23.36 1.76 1.56
C ASP A 54 -24.29 2.91 1.93
N ALA A 55 -24.95 3.59 0.98
CA ALA A 55 -25.84 4.73 1.26
C ALA A 55 -26.95 4.43 2.30
N ARG A 56 -27.34 3.16 2.46
CA ARG A 56 -28.30 2.69 3.48
C ARG A 56 -27.67 2.49 4.86
N ASN A 57 -26.35 2.36 4.94
CA ASN A 57 -25.61 2.14 6.17
C ASN A 57 -25.32 3.48 6.89
N LYS A 58 -25.34 3.49 8.22
CA LYS A 58 -25.14 4.74 9.00
C LYS A 58 -23.69 5.21 9.01
N GLU A 59 -22.75 4.35 8.61
CA GLU A 59 -21.31 4.55 8.73
C GLU A 59 -20.63 5.17 7.51
N VAL A 60 -21.40 5.57 6.48
CA VAL A 60 -20.83 6.21 5.28
C VAL A 60 -20.12 7.51 5.65
N LEU A 61 -18.79 7.46 5.69
CA LEU A 61 -17.92 8.59 5.98
C LEU A 61 -17.78 9.53 4.78
N ILE A 62 -17.65 8.97 3.57
CA ILE A 62 -17.46 9.72 2.33
C ILE A 62 -18.82 10.12 1.74
N GLY A 63 -19.04 11.43 1.61
CA GLY A 63 -20.33 12.02 1.18
C GLY A 63 -21.14 12.63 2.32
N ARG A 64 -20.94 12.20 3.58
CA ARG A 64 -21.53 12.84 4.77
C ARG A 64 -20.54 13.71 5.54
N LYS A 65 -19.39 13.16 5.94
CA LYS A 65 -18.36 13.88 6.72
C LYS A 65 -17.19 14.34 5.84
N ILE A 66 -16.76 13.51 4.90
CA ILE A 66 -15.65 13.79 3.99
C ILE A 66 -16.20 14.05 2.58
N LYS A 67 -15.83 15.17 1.96
CA LYS A 67 -16.22 15.47 0.58
C LYS A 67 -15.53 14.49 -0.38
N ARG A 68 -16.26 14.03 -1.40
CA ARG A 68 -15.77 13.18 -2.50
C ARG A 68 -14.43 13.62 -3.08
N ARG A 69 -14.29 14.93 -3.38
CA ARG A 69 -13.03 15.51 -3.89
C ARG A 69 -11.86 15.33 -2.93
N LYS A 70 -12.10 15.43 -1.61
CA LYS A 70 -11.05 15.23 -0.60
C LYS A 70 -10.62 13.76 -0.52
N ALA A 71 -11.56 12.82 -0.63
CA ALA A 71 -11.25 11.39 -0.67
C ALA A 71 -10.38 11.03 -1.88
N LEU A 72 -10.72 11.51 -3.08
CA LEU A 72 -9.91 11.29 -4.29
C LEU A 72 -8.51 11.88 -4.18
N ILE A 73 -8.38 13.11 -3.64
CA ILE A 73 -7.07 13.72 -3.41
C ILE A 73 -6.27 12.92 -2.39
N LEU A 74 -6.90 12.47 -1.31
CA LEU A 74 -6.24 11.64 -0.30
C LEU A 74 -5.75 10.32 -0.89
N HIS A 75 -6.60 9.61 -1.63
CA HIS A 75 -6.23 8.40 -2.37
C HIS A 75 -5.00 8.65 -3.26
N LEU A 76 -5.03 9.72 -4.06
CA LEU A 76 -3.95 10.05 -4.98
C LEU A 76 -2.64 10.31 -4.22
N LEU A 77 -2.66 11.18 -3.21
CA LEU A 77 -1.46 11.54 -2.43
C LEU A 77 -0.85 10.32 -1.74
N VAL A 78 -1.69 9.50 -1.11
CA VAL A 78 -1.25 8.32 -0.36
C VAL A 78 -0.71 7.24 -1.29
N THR A 79 -1.43 6.93 -2.37
CA THR A 79 -1.03 5.89 -3.34
C THR A 79 0.22 6.29 -4.11
N VAL A 80 0.32 7.54 -4.58
CA VAL A 80 1.50 8.04 -5.29
C VAL A 80 2.72 8.06 -4.38
N SER A 81 2.57 8.43 -3.10
CA SER A 81 3.67 8.37 -2.14
C SER A 81 4.14 6.92 -1.94
N GLY A 82 3.20 5.98 -1.78
CA GLY A 82 3.51 4.56 -1.67
C GLY A 82 4.24 4.02 -2.90
N LEU A 83 3.74 4.31 -4.10
CA LEU A 83 4.38 3.93 -5.36
C LEU A 83 5.75 4.59 -5.55
N GLY A 84 5.90 5.87 -5.21
CA GLY A 84 7.16 6.59 -5.31
C GLY A 84 8.26 5.94 -4.46
N ILE A 85 7.95 5.58 -3.22
CA ILE A 85 8.88 4.86 -2.33
C ILE A 85 9.18 3.45 -2.89
N GLY A 86 8.16 2.75 -3.38
CA GLY A 86 8.30 1.43 -3.97
C GLY A 86 9.18 1.40 -5.22
N ILE A 87 9.00 2.37 -6.12
CA ILE A 87 9.81 2.54 -7.34
C ILE A 87 11.24 2.93 -6.98
N TYR A 88 11.41 3.86 -6.03
CA TYR A 88 12.74 4.18 -5.50
C TYR A 88 13.45 2.93 -5.00
N LEU A 89 12.76 2.09 -4.21
CA LEU A 89 13.35 0.86 -3.69
C LEU A 89 13.68 -0.14 -4.81
N ALA A 90 12.74 -0.36 -5.74
CA ALA A 90 12.92 -1.23 -6.91
C ALA A 90 14.15 -0.84 -7.75
N TYR A 91 14.38 0.46 -7.94
CA TYR A 91 15.57 0.98 -8.60
C TYR A 91 16.86 0.66 -7.83
N ASN A 92 16.89 0.91 -6.52
CA ASN A 92 18.07 0.67 -5.68
C ASN A 92 18.49 -0.81 -5.63
N ILE A 93 17.51 -1.73 -5.60
CA ILE A 93 17.78 -3.18 -5.58
C ILE A 93 17.82 -3.81 -6.97
N ARG A 94 17.73 -3.00 -8.04
CA ARG A 94 17.70 -3.43 -9.44
C ARG A 94 16.61 -4.47 -9.76
N SER A 95 15.47 -4.40 -9.08
CA SER A 95 14.35 -5.32 -9.26
C SER A 95 13.19 -4.62 -9.95
N VAL A 96 13.12 -4.76 -11.28
CA VAL A 96 11.99 -4.27 -12.09
C VAL A 96 10.69 -4.95 -11.65
N LEU A 97 10.77 -6.23 -11.30
CA LEU A 97 9.62 -7.02 -10.85
C LEU A 97 8.95 -6.41 -9.60
N LEU A 98 9.74 -5.93 -8.62
CA LEU A 98 9.19 -5.30 -7.42
C LEU A 98 8.34 -4.07 -7.78
N GLY A 99 8.88 -3.19 -8.63
CA GLY A 99 8.15 -1.99 -9.09
C GLY A 99 6.87 -2.36 -9.85
N ALA A 100 6.95 -3.35 -10.74
CA ALA A 100 5.80 -3.83 -11.49
C ALA A 100 4.69 -4.38 -10.59
N ILE A 101 5.04 -5.18 -9.57
CA ILE A 101 4.07 -5.73 -8.61
C ILE A 101 3.37 -4.62 -7.83
N LEU A 102 4.09 -3.60 -7.38
CA LEU A 102 3.50 -2.50 -6.62
C LEU A 102 2.56 -1.64 -7.48
N ILE A 103 2.95 -1.35 -8.72
CA ILE A 103 2.09 -0.65 -9.69
C ILE A 103 0.83 -1.48 -10.00
N PHE A 104 1.01 -2.78 -10.27
CA PHE A 104 -0.10 -3.68 -10.55
C PHE A 104 -1.06 -3.79 -9.36
N SER A 105 -0.54 -3.85 -8.13
CA SER A 105 -1.34 -3.89 -6.90
C SER A 105 -2.16 -2.61 -6.71
N ALA A 106 -1.55 -1.44 -6.93
CA ALA A 106 -2.25 -0.16 -6.83
C ALA A 106 -3.37 -0.05 -7.90
N TYR A 107 -3.12 -0.57 -9.10
CA TYR A 107 -4.12 -0.61 -10.17
C TYR A 107 -5.28 -1.56 -9.87
N THR A 108 -5.00 -2.75 -9.36
CA THR A 108 -6.06 -3.72 -9.00
C THR A 108 -6.94 -3.20 -7.85
N LEU A 109 -6.36 -2.50 -6.88
CA LEU A 109 -7.12 -1.83 -5.83
C LEU A 109 -8.01 -0.70 -6.35
N TRP A 110 -7.63 -0.05 -7.45
CA TRP A 110 -8.45 0.99 -8.07
C TRP A 110 -9.61 0.43 -8.90
N LEU A 111 -9.47 -0.78 -9.45
CA LEU A 111 -10.51 -1.44 -10.24
C LEU A 111 -11.65 -2.03 -9.40
N TYR A 112 -11.39 -2.27 -8.13
CA TYR A 112 -12.39 -2.76 -7.18
C TYR A 112 -13.39 -1.65 -6.84
#